data_AF-A0A3M1UVK1-F1
#
_entry.id   AF-A0A3M1UVK1-F1
#
_cell.length_a   1.000
_cell.length_b   1.000
_cell.length_c   1.000
_cell.angle_alpha   90.00
_cell.angle_beta   90.00
_cell.angle_gamma   90.00
#
_symmetry.space_group_name_H-M   'P 1'
#
loop_
_entity.id
_entity.type
_entity.pdbx_description
1 polymer ?
#
loop_
_entity_poly.entity_id
_entity_poly.type
_entity_poly.pdbx_seq_one_letter_code
_entity_poly.pdbx_strand_id
1 'polypeptide(L)'
;MKHLTALFSLLAGIFLCAQAQHSHQHQREMAFPDIPGYLTLKCDFHIHTVFSDGSVWPDIRIQEALKDGLDAVSMTEHLEYQPHAE
;
A
#
# COMPACT_ATOMS: atom_id res chain seq x y z
N MET A 1 -1.74 -7.10 -50.07
CA MET A 1 -0.86 -6.31 -49.15
C MET A 1 -1.63 -5.26 -48.35
N LYS A 2 -2.47 -4.41 -48.97
CA LYS A 2 -3.28 -3.38 -48.26
C LYS A 2 -4.23 -3.93 -47.17
N HIS A 3 -4.84 -5.09 -47.39
CA HIS A 3 -5.69 -5.74 -46.39
C HIS A 3 -4.90 -6.33 -45.21
N LEU A 4 -3.66 -6.78 -45.46
CA LEU A 4 -2.79 -7.33 -44.43
C LEU A 4 -2.25 -6.21 -43.52
N THR A 5 -1.88 -5.06 -44.10
CA THR A 5 -1.51 -3.87 -43.33
C THR A 5 -2.67 -3.33 -42.50
N ALA A 6 -3.90 -3.37 -43.02
CA ALA A 6 -5.09 -2.93 -42.27
C ALA A 6 -5.39 -3.86 -41.07
N LEU A 7 -5.28 -5.18 -41.26
CA LEU A 7 -5.47 -6.17 -40.19
C LEU A 7 -4.40 -6.02 -39.09
N PHE A 8 -3.14 -5.79 -39.48
CA PHE A 8 -2.05 -5.56 -38.54
C PHE A 8 -2.29 -4.28 -37.71
N SER A 9 -2.69 -3.18 -38.34
CA SER A 9 -3.03 -1.94 -37.62
C SER A 9 -4.22 -2.13 -36.68
N LEU A 10 -5.22 -2.93 -37.07
CA LEU A 10 -6.38 -3.24 -36.22
C LEU A 10 -5.97 -4.05 -34.99
N LEU A 11 -5.16 -5.10 -35.18
CA LEU A 11 -4.64 -5.92 -34.08
C LEU A 11 -3.76 -5.11 -33.12
N ALA A 12 -2.90 -4.23 -33.65
CA ALA A 12 -2.10 -3.32 -32.84
C ALA A 12 -2.98 -2.34 -32.02
N GLY A 13 -4.04 -1.81 -32.62
CA GLY A 13 -5.00 -0.95 -31.92
C GLY A 13 -5.72 -1.67 -30.77
N ILE A 14 -6.14 -2.92 -30.98
CA ILE A 14 -6.77 -3.75 -29.95
C ILE A 14 -5.79 -4.01 -28.79
N PHE A 15 -4.52 -4.29 -29.11
CA PHE A 15 -3.50 -4.55 -28.08
C PHE A 15 -3.22 -3.31 -27.24
N LEU A 16 -3.15 -2.11 -27.84
CA LEU A 16 -2.99 -0.85 -27.09
C LEU A 16 -4.18 -0.57 -26.16
N CYS A 17 -5.41 -0.80 -26.62
CA CYS A 17 -6.60 -0.60 -25.79
C CYS A 17 -6.64 -1.57 -24.59
N ALA A 18 -6.17 -2.81 -24.77
CA ALA A 18 -6.13 -3.80 -23.70
C ALA A 18 -5.16 -3.43 -22.55
N GLN A 19 -4.10 -2.66 -22.84
CA GLN A 19 -3.15 -2.21 -21.81
C GLN A 19 -3.62 -0.98 -21.01
N ALA A 20 -4.64 -0.26 -21.49
CA ALA A 20 -5.08 0.99 -20.88
C ALA A 20 -5.87 0.84 -19.57
N GLN A 21 -6.26 -0.38 -19.17
CA GLN A 21 -7.24 -0.61 -18.08
C GLN A 21 -6.68 -1.18 -16.77
N HIS A 22 -5.37 -1.12 -16.52
CA HIS A 22 -4.84 -1.46 -15.19
C HIS A 22 -4.82 -0.25 -14.26
N SER A 23 -5.96 0.10 -13.66
CA SER A 23 -5.96 0.94 -12.47
C SER A 23 -5.73 0.08 -11.24
N HIS A 24 -4.52 0.10 -10.67
CA HIS A 24 -4.29 -0.41 -9.32
C HIS A 24 -4.90 0.57 -8.32
N GLN A 25 -6.23 0.55 -8.21
CA GLN A 25 -6.94 1.35 -7.23
C GLN A 25 -6.70 0.71 -5.87
N HIS A 26 -5.62 1.12 -5.22
CA HIS A 26 -5.13 0.56 -3.98
C HIS A 26 -5.95 1.08 -2.78
N GLN A 27 -7.29 1.02 -2.87
CA GLN A 27 -8.16 1.47 -1.78
C GLN A 27 -8.23 0.38 -0.71
N ARG A 28 -7.22 0.38 0.19
CA ARG A 28 -7.20 -0.43 1.42
C ARG A 28 -7.71 0.37 2.64
N GLU A 29 -7.96 1.66 2.46
CA GLU A 29 -8.41 2.53 3.55
C GLU A 29 -9.70 2.01 4.21
N MET A 30 -9.64 1.85 5.53
CA MET A 30 -10.79 1.49 6.34
C MET A 30 -11.58 2.73 6.75
N ALA A 31 -12.90 2.66 6.62
CA ALA A 31 -13.81 3.70 7.08
C ALA A 31 -14.60 3.21 8.30
N PHE A 32 -14.49 3.95 9.40
CA PHE A 32 -15.28 3.73 10.61
C PHE A 32 -16.12 4.97 10.89
N PRO A 33 -17.36 4.83 11.37
CA PRO A 33 -18.17 5.97 11.73
C PRO A 33 -17.63 6.64 13.01
N ASP A 34 -17.86 7.94 13.11
CA ASP A 34 -17.73 8.67 14.35
C ASP A 34 -18.86 8.32 15.32
N ILE A 35 -18.57 8.36 16.62
CA ILE A 35 -19.59 8.32 17.67
C ILE A 35 -20.01 9.75 18.03
N PRO A 36 -21.27 10.00 18.48
CA PRO A 36 -21.73 11.36 18.76
C PRO A 36 -20.81 12.11 19.75
N GLY A 37 -20.25 13.24 19.29
CA GLY A 37 -19.37 14.09 20.07
C GLY A 37 -17.89 13.74 20.06
N TYR A 38 -17.47 12.71 19.30
CA TYR A 38 -16.06 12.31 19.21
C TYR A 38 -15.64 12.03 17.76
N LEU A 39 -14.35 12.19 17.47
CA LEU A 39 -13.72 11.79 16.22
C LEU A 39 -13.08 10.41 16.41
N THR A 40 -13.42 9.45 15.55
CA THR A 40 -12.80 8.13 15.54
C THR A 40 -11.45 8.21 14.83
N LEU A 41 -10.37 7.89 15.56
CA LEU A 41 -9.01 7.80 15.01
C LEU A 41 -8.61 6.33 14.87
N LYS A 42 -8.03 6.00 13.72
CA LYS A 42 -7.45 4.69 13.39
C LYS A 42 -5.98 4.70 13.78
N CYS A 43 -5.58 3.82 14.67
CA CYS A 43 -4.21 3.82 15.17
C CYS A 43 -3.61 2.42 15.24
N ASP A 44 -2.29 2.35 15.07
CA ASP A 44 -1.50 1.16 15.40
C ASP A 44 -0.46 1.53 16.45
N PHE A 45 -0.68 1.07 17.68
CA PHE A 45 0.14 1.45 18.84
C PHE A 45 1.22 0.41 19.18
N HIS A 46 1.38 -0.65 18.39
CA HIS A 46 2.41 -1.65 18.64
C HIS A 46 2.90 -2.28 17.34
N ILE A 47 3.95 -1.69 16.76
CA ILE A 47 4.65 -2.23 15.59
C ILE A 47 6.16 -2.20 15.78
N HIS A 48 6.82 -3.15 15.11
CA HIS A 48 8.28 -3.31 15.13
C HIS A 48 8.86 -3.15 13.72
N THR A 49 10.14 -2.80 13.68
CA THR A 49 10.94 -2.63 12.48
C THR A 49 12.22 -3.47 12.58
N VAL A 50 13.08 -3.38 11.57
CA VAL A 50 14.41 -4.03 11.59
C VAL A 50 15.28 -3.63 12.78
N PHE A 51 14.96 -2.56 13.52
CA PHE A 51 15.70 -2.14 14.71
C PHE A 51 15.49 -3.03 15.94
N SER A 52 14.53 -3.94 15.92
CA SER A 52 14.45 -5.03 16.90
C SER A 52 14.22 -6.38 16.20
N ASP A 53 13.00 -6.90 16.18
CA ASP A 53 12.64 -8.19 15.59
C ASP A 53 11.72 -8.09 14.36
N GLY A 54 11.33 -6.87 13.98
CA GLY A 54 10.55 -6.62 12.77
C GLY A 54 11.36 -6.83 11.50
N SER A 55 10.68 -7.06 10.37
CA SER A 55 11.33 -7.45 9.11
C SER A 55 11.46 -6.33 8.06
N VAL A 56 11.03 -5.11 8.37
CA VAL A 56 10.96 -4.00 7.41
C VAL A 56 11.60 -2.72 7.96
N TRP A 57 12.13 -1.88 7.06
CA TRP A 57 12.59 -0.54 7.44
C TRP A 57 11.43 0.33 7.95
N PRO A 58 11.66 1.23 8.92
CA PRO A 58 10.65 2.14 9.46
C PRO A 58 9.82 2.93 8.44
N ASP A 59 10.39 3.35 7.31
CA ASP A 59 9.66 4.09 6.27
C ASP A 59 8.56 3.24 5.63
N ILE A 60 8.75 1.92 5.52
CA ILE A 60 7.74 0.99 5.04
C ILE A 60 6.53 0.98 5.98
N ARG A 61 6.73 1.07 7.30
CA ARG A 61 5.60 1.18 8.26
C ARG A 61 4.76 2.43 8.04
N ILE A 62 5.40 3.54 7.65
CA ILE A 62 4.67 4.76 7.29
C ILE A 62 3.90 4.58 5.98
N GLN A 63 4.49 3.91 4.99
CA GLN A 63 3.79 3.60 3.73
C GLN A 63 2.57 2.68 3.95
N GLU A 64 2.70 1.69 4.84
CA GLU A 64 1.60 0.83 5.26
C GLU A 64 0.49 1.64 5.96
N ALA A 65 0.85 2.50 6.91
CA ALA A 65 -0.09 3.36 7.62
C ALA A 65 -0.87 4.28 6.67
N LEU A 66 -0.19 4.91 5.70
CA LEU A 66 -0.83 5.76 4.69
C LEU A 66 -1.77 4.97 3.77
N LYS A 67 -1.38 3.75 3.40
CA LYS A 67 -2.18 2.87 2.54
C LYS A 67 -3.43 2.33 3.25
N ASP A 68 -3.34 2.12 4.56
CA ASP A 68 -4.46 1.66 5.39
C ASP A 68 -5.30 2.81 5.94
N GLY A 69 -4.82 4.04 5.78
CA GLY A 69 -5.45 5.28 6.27
C GLY A 69 -5.44 5.38 7.79
N LEU A 70 -4.32 5.03 8.45
CA LEU A 70 -4.14 5.24 9.88
C LEU A 70 -3.82 6.71 10.19
N ASP A 71 -4.36 7.22 11.29
CA ASP A 71 -4.16 8.60 11.76
C ASP A 71 -2.93 8.75 12.66
N ALA A 72 -2.54 7.67 13.36
CA ALA A 72 -1.34 7.65 14.20
C ALA A 72 -0.73 6.25 14.29
N VAL A 73 0.59 6.21 14.45
CA VAL A 73 1.33 4.96 14.70
C VAL A 73 2.35 5.15 15.82
N SER A 74 2.70 4.06 16.50
CA SER A 74 3.79 4.00 17.47
C SER A 74 4.75 2.85 17.14
N MET A 75 6.00 3.19 16.85
CA MET A 75 7.07 2.19 16.67
C MET A 75 7.65 1.84 18.04
N THR A 76 7.40 0.63 18.50
CA THR A 76 7.65 0.17 19.87
C THR A 76 8.63 -0.99 19.86
N GLU A 77 9.86 -0.70 19.44
CA GLU A 77 10.93 -1.70 19.35
C GLU A 77 11.22 -2.35 20.71
N HIS A 78 11.62 -3.62 20.70
CA HIS A 78 12.12 -4.28 21.89
C HIS A 78 13.43 -3.65 22.40
N LEU A 79 13.54 -3.44 23.71
CA LEU A 79 14.79 -3.00 24.35
C LEU A 79 15.75 -4.18 24.57
N GLU A 80 15.22 -5.31 25.05
CA GLU A 80 16.01 -6.48 25.45
C GLU A 80 16.22 -7.49 24.32
N TYR A 81 15.37 -7.45 23.29
CA TYR A 81 15.38 -8.43 22.20
C TYR A 81 15.62 -7.75 20.85
N GLN A 82 16.89 -7.68 20.46
CA GLN A 82 17.30 -7.06 19.20
C GLN A 82 18.11 -8.07 18.38
N PRO A 83 17.47 -9.11 17.80
CA PRO A 83 18.17 -10.18 17.09
C PRO A 83 18.95 -9.72 15.86
N HIS A 84 18.68 -8.51 15.34
CA HIS A 84 19.42 -7.91 14.24
C HIS A 84 20.60 -7.03 14.68
N ALA A 85 20.74 -6.77 15.99
CA ALA A 85 21.90 -6.07 16.54
C ALA A 85 23.08 -7.06 16.63
N GLU A 86 24.26 -6.65 16.13
CA GLU A 86 25.51 -7.42 16.21
C GLU A 86 26.11 -7.44 17.63
#